data_AF-A0A525JT08-F1
#
_entry.id   AF-A0A525JT08-F1
#
_cell.length_a   1.000
_cell.length_b   1.000
_cell.length_c   1.000
_cell.angle_alpha   90.00
_cell.angle_beta   90.00
_cell.angle_gamma   90.00
#
_symmetry.space_group_name_H-M   'P 1'
#
loop_
_entity.id
_entity.type
_entity.pdbx_description
1 polymer ?
#
loop_
_entity_poly.entity_id
_entity_poly.type
_entity_poly.pdbx_seq_one_letter_code
_entity_poly.pdbx_strand_id
1 'polypeptide(L)'
;MAILIKNPETERKARELASLRGVSLTGAIDGALDKALAEAAPPQRKPTLQEMREATDRFRAQIGMRGPQPHVTKAEWDEINEIPGFAEDED
;
A
#
# COMPACT_ATOMS: atom_id res chain seq x y z
N MET A 1 -15.21 8.73 -20.95
CA MET A 1 -14.30 9.82 -21.35
C MET A 1 -13.46 9.34 -22.53
N ALA A 2 -13.14 10.19 -23.51
CA ALA A 2 -12.36 9.80 -24.69
C ALA A 2 -10.96 10.43 -24.64
N ILE A 3 -9.93 9.64 -24.88
CA ILE A 3 -8.54 10.11 -25.03
C ILE A 3 -8.21 10.17 -26.52
N LEU A 4 -7.78 11.33 -27.00
CA LEU A 4 -7.31 11.52 -28.38
C LEU A 4 -5.78 11.59 -28.41
N ILE A 5 -5.14 10.60 -29.03
CA ILE A 5 -3.70 10.57 -29.24
C ILE A 5 -3.41 11.08 -30.65
N LYS A 6 -2.88 12.30 -30.79
CA LYS A 6 -2.61 12.91 -32.11
C LYS A 6 -1.40 12.32 -32.83
N ASN A 7 -0.50 11.66 -32.10
CA ASN A 7 0.71 11.08 -32.65
C ASN A 7 0.47 9.59 -32.98
N PRO A 8 0.58 9.19 -34.27
CA PRO A 8 0.26 7.83 -34.69
C PRO A 8 1.18 6.77 -34.08
N GLU A 9 2.47 7.07 -33.89
CA GLU A 9 3.40 6.16 -33.22
C GLU A 9 3.04 5.95 -31.74
N THR A 10 2.55 6.99 -31.08
CA THR A 10 2.11 6.89 -29.67
C THR A 10 0.87 6.02 -29.56
N GLU A 11 -0.09 6.18 -30.49
CA GLU A 11 -1.27 5.34 -30.54
C GLU A 11 -0.90 3.87 -30.81
N ARG A 12 -0.01 3.62 -31.78
CA ARG A 12 0.49 2.27 -32.09
C ARG A 12 1.08 1.61 -30.86
N LYS A 13 1.99 2.29 -30.14
CA LYS A 13 2.61 1.79 -28.91
C LYS A 13 1.60 1.54 -27.80
N ALA A 14 0.62 2.43 -27.61
CA ALA A 14 -0.41 2.25 -26.59
C ALA A 14 -1.29 1.01 -26.89
N ARG A 15 -1.64 0.79 -28.16
CA ARG A 15 -2.39 -0.40 -28.60
C ARG A 15 -1.58 -1.69 -28.45
N GLU A 16 -0.30 -1.65 -28.81
CA GLU A 16 0.63 -2.76 -28.62
C GLU A 16 0.75 -3.13 -27.14
N LEU A 17 0.95 -2.14 -26.26
CA LEU A 17 1.01 -2.35 -24.82
C LEU A 17 -0.28 -2.95 -24.25
N ALA A 18 -1.43 -2.46 -24.69
CA ALA A 18 -2.74 -2.99 -24.29
C ALA A 18 -2.91 -4.45 -24.71
N SER A 19 -2.50 -4.79 -25.93
CA SER A 19 -2.56 -6.15 -26.46
C SER A 19 -1.66 -7.11 -25.67
N LEU A 20 -0.42 -6.69 -25.38
CA LEU A 20 0.54 -7.49 -24.61
C LEU A 20 0.08 -7.74 -23.16
N ARG A 21 -0.64 -6.78 -22.56
CA ARG A 21 -1.14 -6.87 -21.18
C ARG A 21 -2.53 -7.51 -21.08
N GLY A 22 -3.24 -7.70 -22.18
CA GLY A 22 -4.62 -8.20 -22.17
C GLY A 22 -5.61 -7.25 -21.49
N VAL A 23 -5.36 -5.93 -21.56
CA VAL A 23 -6.21 -4.90 -20.94
C VAL A 23 -6.72 -3.90 -21.98
N SER A 24 -7.66 -3.05 -21.59
CA SER A 24 -8.15 -1.96 -22.46
C SER A 24 -7.03 -0.94 -22.75
N LEU A 25 -7.17 -0.20 -23.86
CA LEU A 25 -6.22 0.86 -24.22
C LEU A 25 -6.03 1.88 -23.08
N THR A 26 -7.12 2.27 -22.44
CA THR A 26 -7.10 3.16 -21.27
C THR A 26 -6.40 2.51 -20.08
N GLY A 27 -6.68 1.25 -19.75
CA GLY A 27 -6.02 0.55 -18.65
C GLY A 27 -4.51 0.38 -18.87
N ALA A 28 -4.08 0.20 -20.11
CA ALA A 28 -2.66 0.14 -20.46
C ALA A 28 -1.95 1.48 -20.23
N ILE A 29 -2.59 2.58 -20.62
CA ILE A 29 -2.09 3.95 -20.43
C ILE A 29 -2.06 4.28 -18.93
N ASP A 30 -3.14 4.01 -18.21
CA ASP A 30 -3.28 4.28 -16.78
C ASP A 30 -2.14 3.62 -15.97
N GLY A 31 -1.97 2.30 -16.12
CA GLY A 31 -0.89 1.59 -15.44
C GLY A 31 0.52 2.00 -15.90
N ALA A 32 0.69 2.50 -17.12
CA ALA A 32 1.96 3.06 -17.57
C ALA A 32 2.26 4.42 -16.91
N LEU A 33 1.23 5.26 -16.75
CA LEU A 33 1.33 6.54 -16.06
C LEU A 33 1.59 6.35 -14.56
N ASP A 34 0.90 5.42 -13.91
CA ASP A 34 1.14 5.09 -12.50
C ASP A 34 2.59 4.70 -12.25
N LYS A 35 3.15 3.85 -13.11
CA LYS A 35 4.56 3.46 -13.01
C LYS A 35 5.49 4.66 -13.20
N ALA A 36 5.25 5.48 -14.22
CA ALA A 36 6.08 6.65 -14.49
C ALA A 36 6.00 7.68 -13.34
N LEU A 37 4.82 7.85 -12.73
CA LEU A 37 4.61 8.72 -11.57
C LEU A 37 5.30 8.16 -10.33
N ALA A 38 5.25 6.85 -10.11
CA ALA A 38 5.96 6.21 -9.00
C ALA A 38 7.48 6.33 -9.14
N GLU A 39 8.01 6.23 -10.36
CA GLU A 39 9.44 6.43 -10.66
C GLU A 39 9.86 7.90 -10.55
N ALA A 40 8.98 8.84 -10.93
CA ALA A 40 9.23 10.27 -10.84
C ALA A 40 8.96 10.86 -9.45
N ALA A 41 8.25 10.12 -8.58
CA ALA A 41 7.92 10.59 -7.24
C ALA A 41 9.22 10.86 -6.47
N PRO A 42 9.33 12.03 -5.80
CA PRO A 42 10.49 12.30 -4.96
C PRO A 42 10.60 11.23 -3.88
N PRO A 43 11.83 10.82 -3.49
CA PRO A 43 12.01 9.84 -2.44
C PRO A 43 11.26 10.32 -1.20
N GLN A 44 10.34 9.51 -0.70
CA GLN A 44 9.63 9.87 0.52
C GLN A 44 10.66 10.02 1.64
N ARG A 45 10.66 11.18 2.29
CA ARG A 45 11.53 11.41 3.44
C ARG A 45 11.17 10.39 4.51
N LYS A 46 12.15 9.56 4.91
CA LYS A 46 11.98 8.68 6.06
C LYS A 46 11.76 9.54 7.30
N PRO A 47 10.68 9.34 8.07
CA PRO A 47 10.46 10.11 9.27
C PRO A 47 11.61 9.87 10.25
N THR A 48 11.97 10.91 10.99
CA THR A 48 12.95 10.78 12.08
C THR A 48 12.33 9.99 13.23
N LEU A 49 13.16 9.43 14.13
CA LEU A 49 12.66 8.77 15.34
C LEU A 49 11.76 9.70 16.18
N GLN A 50 12.06 10.99 16.19
CA GLN A 50 11.25 11.99 16.88
C GLN A 50 9.87 12.11 16.23
N GLU A 51 9.82 12.23 14.91
CA GLU A 51 8.55 12.33 14.17
C GLU A 51 7.71 11.07 14.30
N MET A 52 8.35 9.89 14.36
CA MET A 52 7.65 8.63 14.62
C MET A 52 7.03 8.60 16.02
N ARG A 53 7.75 9.10 17.05
CA ARG A 53 7.22 9.23 18.41
C ARG A 53 6.04 10.20 18.45
N GLU A 54 6.19 11.38 17.86
CA GLU A 54 5.12 12.38 17.78
C GLU A 54 3.89 11.86 17.02
N ALA A 55 4.08 11.11 15.94
CA ALA A 55 2.98 10.45 15.23
C ALA A 55 2.27 9.42 16.11
N THR A 56 3.04 8.61 16.84
CA THR A 56 2.50 7.60 17.78
C THR A 56 1.72 8.26 18.91
N ASP A 57 2.24 9.34 19.48
CA ASP A 57 1.60 10.07 20.58
C ASP A 57 0.31 10.75 20.12
N ARG A 58 0.29 11.35 18.92
CA ARG A 58 -0.93 11.89 18.31
C ARG A 58 -1.99 10.81 18.11
N PHE A 59 -1.59 9.67 17.55
CA PHE A 59 -2.51 8.54 17.33
C PHE A 59 -3.09 8.02 18.66
N ARG A 60 -2.24 7.82 19.66
CA ARG A 60 -2.65 7.41 21.02
C ARG A 60 -3.63 8.41 21.65
N ALA A 61 -3.38 9.70 21.50
CA ALA A 61 -4.28 10.73 21.99
C ALA A 61 -5.65 10.71 21.29
N GLN A 62 -5.67 10.49 19.97
CA GLN A 62 -6.91 10.41 19.18
C GLN A 62 -7.80 9.24 19.59
N ILE A 63 -7.19 8.08 19.86
CA ILE A 63 -7.91 6.85 20.24
C ILE A 63 -8.09 6.71 21.76
N GLY A 64 -7.79 7.76 22.52
CA GLY A 64 -7.96 7.78 23.98
C GLY A 64 -7.03 6.86 24.76
N MET A 65 -6.01 6.27 24.11
CA MET A 65 -5.00 5.47 24.79
C MET A 65 -4.03 6.38 25.54
N ARG A 66 -4.20 6.48 26.85
CA ARG A 66 -3.30 7.20 27.75
C ARG A 66 -2.62 6.21 28.70
N GLY A 67 -1.29 6.29 28.79
CA GLY A 67 -0.48 5.46 29.69
C GLY A 67 0.13 4.22 29.01
N PRO A 68 0.92 3.43 29.76
CA PRO A 68 1.49 2.18 29.27
C PRO A 68 0.37 1.23 28.85
N GLN A 69 0.61 0.44 27.81
CA GLN A 69 -0.33 -0.63 27.45
C GLN A 69 -0.46 -1.61 28.62
N PRO A 70 -1.68 -2.13 28.89
CA PRO A 70 -1.84 -3.17 29.88
C PRO A 70 -0.93 -4.36 29.53
N HIS A 71 -0.34 -4.97 30.55
CA HIS A 71 0.40 -6.21 30.36
C HIS A 71 -0.58 -7.28 29.90
N VAL A 72 -0.37 -7.78 28.68
CA VAL A 72 -1.11 -8.91 28.14
C VAL A 72 -0.41 -10.19 28.62
N THR A 73 -1.15 -11.07 29.28
CA THR A 73 -0.67 -12.40 29.67
C THR A 73 -0.60 -13.32 28.45
N LYS A 74 0.18 -14.40 28.53
CA LYS A 74 0.27 -15.39 27.44
C LYS A 74 -1.11 -15.98 27.10
N ALA A 75 -1.93 -16.26 28.11
CA ALA A 75 -3.29 -16.77 27.91
C ALA A 75 -4.20 -15.77 27.15
N GLU A 76 -4.16 -14.49 27.51
CA GLU A 76 -4.92 -13.44 26.78
C GLU A 76 -4.40 -13.24 25.35
N TRP A 77 -3.09 -13.39 25.14
CA TRP A 77 -2.51 -13.35 23.81
C TRP A 77 -2.97 -14.53 22.96
N ASP A 78 -2.98 -15.74 23.53
CA ASP A 78 -3.42 -16.96 22.84
C ASP A 78 -4.91 -16.89 22.48
N GLU A 79 -5.77 -16.38 23.36
CA GLU A 79 -7.20 -16.18 23.10
C GLU A 79 -7.47 -15.19 21.95
N ILE A 80 -6.70 -14.10 21.87
CA ILE A 80 -6.84 -13.09 20.79
C ILE A 80 -6.33 -13.63 19.45
N ASN A 81 -5.32 -14.50 19.48
CA ASN A 81 -4.62 -14.98 18.28
C ASN A 81 -4.98 -16.43 17.92
N GLU A 82 -5.97 -17.04 18.56
CA GLU A 82 -6.46 -18.36 18.16
C GLU A 82 -7.05 -18.25 16.75
N ILE A 83 -6.37 -18.86 15.78
CA ILE A 83 -6.83 -18.94 14.39
C ILE A 83 -7.57 -20.28 14.25
N PRO A 84 -8.90 -20.28 14.04
CA PRO A 84 -9.66 -21.52 13.93
C PRO A 84 -9.14 -22.40 12.79
N GLY A 85 -8.68 -23.61 13.13
CA GLY A 85 -8.16 -24.60 12.17
C GLY A 85 -6.66 -24.52 11.89
N PHE A 86 -5.91 -23.67 12.59
CA PHE A 86 -4.45 -23.66 12.55
C PHE A 86 -3.91 -24.50 13.72
N ALA A 87 -3.26 -25.63 13.42
CA ALA A 87 -2.44 -26.33 14.40
C ALA A 87 -1.04 -25.69 14.31
N GLU A 88 -0.54 -25.14 15.42
CA GLU A 88 0.90 -24.84 15.50
C GLU A 88 1.62 -26.20 15.46
N ASP A 89 2.25 -26.53 14.32
CA ASP A 89 3.13 -27.68 14.24
C ASP A 89 4.27 -27.45 15.24
N GLU A 90 4.32 -28.29 16.28
CA GLU A 90 5.40 -28.34 17.27
C GLU A 90 6.67 -28.91 16.60
N ASP A 91 7.68 -28.06 16.37
CA ASP A 91 9.07 -28.47 16.09
C ASP A 91 9.84 -28.80 17.38
#